data_AF-A0A227J221-F1
#
_entry.id   AF-A0A227J221-F1
#
_cell.length_a   1.000
_cell.length_b   1.000
_cell.length_c   1.000
_cell.angle_alpha   90.00
_cell.angle_beta   90.00
_cell.angle_gamma   90.00
#
_symmetry.space_group_name_H-M   'P 1'
#
loop_
_entity.id
_entity.type
_entity.pdbx_description
1 polymer ?
#
loop_
_entity_poly.entity_id
_entity_poly.type
_entity_poly.pdbx_seq_one_letter_code
_entity_poly.pdbx_strand_id
1 'polypeptide(L)'
;AGAMDMVMALGKSVDADIACANDPDADRFAVAVKRPDGEYQMLTGDQVGSLFGDYLLEQQPNSLVGNTIVSSRLLSSIAKAHGAEYYQTLTGFKWLTNVAM
;
A
#
# COMPACT_ATOMS: atom_id res chain seq x y z
N ALA A 1 -19.23 13.21 4.05
CA ALA A 1 -18.44 12.46 3.05
C ALA A 1 -16.98 12.85 3.22
N GLY A 2 -16.08 11.88 3.34
CA GLY A 2 -14.62 12.08 3.29
C GLY A 2 -14.07 12.00 1.86
N ALA A 3 -12.77 12.23 1.70
CA ALA A 3 -12.11 12.19 0.38
C ALA A 3 -12.32 10.86 -0.37
N MET A 4 -12.25 9.73 0.35
CA MET A 4 -12.48 8.41 -0.24
C MET A 4 -13.93 8.23 -0.73
N ASP A 5 -14.92 8.74 0.00
CA ASP A 5 -16.33 8.68 -0.44
C ASP A 5 -16.51 9.45 -1.76
N MET A 6 -15.90 10.63 -1.86
CA MET A 6 -15.99 11.49 -3.04
C MET A 6 -15.31 10.85 -4.26
N VAL A 7 -14.10 10.31 -4.10
CA VAL A 7 -13.39 9.71 -5.22
C VAL A 7 -14.00 8.37 -5.66
N MET A 8 -14.56 7.57 -4.76
CA MET A 8 -15.31 6.36 -5.14
C MET A 8 -16.61 6.70 -5.88
N ALA A 9 -17.33 7.76 -5.47
CA ALA A 9 -18.51 8.24 -6.19
C ALA A 9 -18.16 8.73 -7.61
N LEU A 10 -17.03 9.45 -7.76
CA LEU A 10 -16.51 9.84 -9.07
C LEU A 10 -16.09 8.62 -9.89
N GLY A 11 -15.36 7.68 -9.29
CA GLY A 11 -14.96 6.44 -9.96
C GLY A 11 -16.16 5.69 -10.52
N LYS A 12 -17.24 5.59 -9.75
CA LYS A 12 -18.50 4.99 -10.19
C LYS A 12 -19.17 5.75 -11.35
N SER A 13 -19.09 7.08 -11.38
CA SER A 13 -19.73 7.87 -12.44
C SER A 13 -18.98 7.84 -13.77
N VAL A 14 -17.65 7.62 -13.73
CA VAL A 14 -16.80 7.54 -14.93
C VAL A 14 -16.36 6.11 -15.29
N ASP A 15 -16.89 5.12 -14.57
CA ASP A 15 -16.57 3.69 -14.72
C ASP A 15 -15.07 3.36 -14.56
N ALA A 16 -14.38 4.01 -13.62
CA ALA A 16 -12.96 3.74 -13.37
C ALA A 16 -12.73 2.37 -12.73
N ASP A 17 -11.57 1.75 -13.00
CA ASP A 17 -11.16 0.52 -12.31
C ASP A 17 -10.61 0.80 -10.91
N ILE A 18 -10.01 1.98 -10.72
CA ILE A 18 -9.27 2.39 -9.52
C ILE A 18 -9.64 3.83 -9.15
N ALA A 19 -9.86 4.07 -7.86
CA ALA A 19 -10.09 5.39 -7.29
C ALA A 19 -9.06 5.67 -6.18
N CYS A 20 -8.28 6.76 -6.33
CA CYS A 20 -7.17 7.09 -5.44
C CYS A 20 -7.36 8.46 -4.79
N ALA A 21 -6.94 8.59 -3.53
CA ALA A 21 -6.86 9.87 -2.85
C ALA A 21 -5.53 10.00 -2.09
N ASN A 22 -5.05 11.24 -2.01
CA ASN A 22 -3.95 11.65 -1.15
C ASN A 22 -4.47 12.62 -0.09
N ASP A 23 -3.73 12.77 1.00
CA ASP A 23 -3.94 13.85 1.96
C ASP A 23 -3.29 15.17 1.47
N PRO A 24 -3.54 16.32 2.12
CA PRO A 24 -3.19 17.63 1.58
C PRO A 24 -1.70 17.90 1.31
N ASP A 25 -0.80 17.25 2.04
CA ASP A 25 0.65 17.29 1.85
C ASP A 25 1.19 16.13 0.99
N ALA A 26 0.30 15.24 0.55
CA ALA A 26 0.56 14.14 -0.37
C ALA A 26 1.58 13.11 0.13
N ASP A 27 1.72 12.93 1.44
CA ASP A 27 2.60 11.91 2.03
C ASP A 27 1.85 10.58 2.30
N ARG A 28 0.52 10.56 2.20
CA ARG A 28 -0.31 9.35 2.29
C ARG A 28 -1.06 9.07 1.01
N PHE A 29 -1.32 7.79 0.80
CA PHE A 29 -2.03 7.27 -0.35
C PHE A 29 -3.10 6.27 0.09
N ALA A 30 -4.32 6.48 -0.38
CA ALA A 30 -5.45 5.57 -0.21
C ALA A 30 -6.00 5.19 -1.59
N VAL A 31 -6.44 3.94 -1.72
CA VAL A 31 -6.96 3.42 -2.99
C VAL A 31 -8.16 2.50 -2.74
N ALA A 32 -9.13 2.59 -3.65
CA ALA A 32 -10.22 1.66 -3.77
C ALA A 32 -10.27 1.08 -5.18
N VAL A 33 -10.66 -0.18 -5.28
CA VAL A 33 -10.78 -0.91 -6.55
C VAL A 33 -12.23 -1.25 -6.82
N LYS A 34 -12.61 -1.17 -8.09
CA LYS A 34 -13.92 -1.62 -8.56
C LYS A 34 -13.98 -3.15 -8.50
N ARG A 35 -15.02 -3.68 -7.87
CA ARG A 35 -15.29 -5.12 -7.80
C ARG A 35 -16.17 -5.56 -8.99
N PRO A 36 -16.29 -6.88 -9.24
CA PRO A 36 -17.16 -7.41 -10.29
C PRO A 36 -18.64 -7.02 -10.17
N ASP A 37 -19.12 -6.69 -8.96
CA ASP A 37 -20.48 -6.21 -8.70
C ASP A 37 -20.67 -4.72 -9.03
N GLY A 38 -19.62 -4.03 -9.51
CA GLY A 38 -19.64 -2.59 -9.81
C GLY A 38 -19.50 -1.69 -8.59
N GLU A 39 -19.41 -2.26 -7.38
CA GLU A 39 -19.15 -1.50 -6.16
C GLU A 39 -17.65 -1.38 -5.89
N TYR A 40 -17.29 -0.36 -5.11
CA TYR A 40 -15.89 -0.09 -4.76
C TYR A 40 -15.54 -0.67 -3.40
N GLN A 41 -14.33 -1.23 -3.31
CA GLN A 41 -13.75 -1.67 -2.06
C GLN A 41 -12.44 -0.94 -1.80
N MET A 42 -12.38 -0.24 -0.67
CA MET A 42 -11.13 0.37 -0.19
C MET A 42 -10.16 -0.72 0.27
N LEU A 43 -8.89 -0.58 -0.13
CA LEU A 43 -7.81 -1.43 0.36
C LEU A 43 -7.24 -0.84 1.66
N THR A 44 -6.85 -1.71 2.59
CA THR A 44 -6.12 -1.29 3.78
C THR A 44 -4.69 -0.89 3.42
N GLY A 45 -4.04 -0.07 4.25
CA GLY A 45 -2.63 0.29 4.05
C GLY A 45 -1.70 -0.93 3.97
N ASP A 46 -2.00 -2.00 4.72
CA ASP A 46 -1.26 -3.26 4.65
C ASP A 46 -1.42 -3.98 3.30
N GLN A 47 -2.63 -3.96 2.72
CA GLN A 47 -2.88 -4.55 1.40
C GLN A 47 -2.14 -3.76 0.32
N VAL A 48 -2.23 -2.43 0.36
CA VAL A 48 -1.52 -1.55 -0.58
C VAL A 48 -0.01 -1.73 -0.47
N GLY A 49 0.53 -1.70 0.75
CA GLY A 49 1.96 -1.89 0.99
C GLY A 49 2.46 -3.26 0.56
N SER A 50 1.66 -4.32 0.72
CA SER A 50 2.00 -5.67 0.25
C SER A 50 2.00 -5.76 -1.27
N LEU A 51 1.01 -5.15 -1.95
CA LEU A 51 0.95 -5.10 -3.41
C LEU A 51 2.15 -4.35 -4.01
N PHE A 52 2.50 -3.19 -3.45
CA PHE A 52 3.69 -2.45 -3.89
C PHE A 52 4.98 -3.19 -3.59
N GLY A 53 5.09 -3.81 -2.41
CA GLY A 53 6.26 -4.61 -2.04
C GLY A 53 6.50 -5.76 -3.01
N ASP A 54 5.45 -6.51 -3.35
CA ASP A 54 5.52 -7.63 -4.30
C ASP A 54 5.95 -7.15 -5.69
N TYR A 55 5.26 -6.14 -6.24
CA TYR A 55 5.55 -5.56 -7.55
C TYR A 55 6.98 -5.00 -7.67
N LEU A 56 7.47 -4.34 -6.63
CA LEU A 56 8.83 -3.77 -6.64
C LEU A 56 9.90 -4.86 -6.52
N LEU A 57 9.65 -5.92 -5.76
CA LEU A 57 10.58 -7.04 -5.61
C LEU A 57 10.68 -7.90 -6.87
N GLU A 58 9.61 -8.01 -7.67
CA GLU A 58 9.67 -8.62 -9.01
C GLU A 58 10.67 -7.92 -9.94
N GLN A 59 10.78 -6.59 -9.82
CA GLN A 59 11.67 -5.79 -10.67
C GLN A 59 13.06 -5.59 -10.08
N GLN A 60 13.17 -5.58 -8.75
CA GLN A 60 14.40 -5.37 -8.01
C GLN A 60 14.58 -6.48 -6.98
N PRO A 61 14.99 -7.68 -7.44
CA PRO A 61 15.26 -8.79 -6.55
C PRO A 61 16.42 -8.46 -5.61
N ASN A 62 16.36 -8.95 -4.37
CA ASN A 62 17.32 -8.70 -3.28
C ASN A 62 17.32 -7.27 -2.69
N SER A 63 16.31 -6.44 -2.99
CA SER A 63 16.13 -5.14 -2.32
C SER A 63 15.75 -5.30 -0.85
N LEU A 64 16.10 -4.29 -0.03
CA LEU A 64 15.62 -4.19 1.35
C LEU A 64 14.16 -3.72 1.37
N VAL A 65 13.30 -4.44 2.08
CA VAL A 65 11.90 -4.04 2.35
C VAL A 65 11.62 -4.04 3.84
N GLY A 66 10.69 -3.20 4.29
CA GLY A 66 10.35 -3.15 5.71
C GLY A 66 9.02 -2.49 6.01
N ASN A 67 8.52 -2.79 7.20
CA ASN A 67 7.31 -2.18 7.74
C ASN A 67 7.43 -1.97 9.26
N THR A 68 6.35 -1.48 9.88
CA THR A 68 6.34 -1.24 11.33
C THR A 68 5.77 -2.42 12.10
N ILE A 69 6.04 -2.50 13.40
CA ILE A 69 5.54 -3.55 14.31
C ILE A 69 4.01 -3.70 14.33
N VAL A 70 3.27 -2.67 13.92
CA VAL A 70 1.79 -2.72 13.86
C VAL A 70 1.25 -3.08 12.47
N SER A 71 2.12 -3.25 11.48
CA SER A 71 1.76 -3.65 10.12
C SER A 71 1.59 -5.16 9.99
N SER A 72 0.90 -5.58 8.93
CA SER A 72 0.73 -7.00 8.59
C SER A 72 2.06 -7.73 8.39
N ARG A 73 2.06 -9.04 8.66
CA ARG A 73 3.17 -9.96 8.39
C ARG A 73 3.28 -10.38 6.92
N LEU A 74 2.32 -9.98 6.07
CA LEU A 74 2.29 -10.36 4.66
C LEU A 74 3.54 -9.89 3.90
N LEU A 75 3.98 -8.64 4.12
CA LEU A 75 5.18 -8.11 3.47
C LEU A 75 6.44 -8.92 3.81
N SER A 76 6.58 -9.41 5.05
CA SER A 76 7.68 -10.29 5.45
C SER A 76 7.65 -11.63 4.71
N SER A 77 6.45 -12.17 4.46
CA SER A 77 6.28 -13.42 3.72
C SER A 77 6.61 -13.23 2.23
N ILE A 78 6.22 -12.10 1.65
CA ILE A 78 6.56 -11.70 0.28
C ILE A 78 8.07 -11.55 0.15
N ALA A 79 8.73 -10.81 1.05
CA ALA A 79 10.18 -10.63 1.04
C ALA A 79 10.92 -11.98 1.02
N LYS A 80 10.50 -12.91 1.89
CA LYS A 80 11.06 -14.26 1.93
C LYS A 80 10.86 -15.03 0.62
N ALA A 81 9.70 -14.89 -0.03
CA ALA A 81 9.42 -15.56 -1.31
C ALA A 81 10.32 -15.03 -2.45
N HIS A 82 10.66 -13.75 -2.42
CA HIS A 82 11.57 -13.11 -3.38
C HIS A 82 13.06 -13.18 -3.00
N GLY A 83 13.41 -13.80 -1.87
CA GLY A 83 14.79 -13.83 -1.36
C GLY A 83 15.33 -12.46 -0.91
N ALA A 84 14.43 -11.52 -0.63
CA ALA A 84 14.75 -10.14 -0.24
C ALA A 84 15.08 -10.01 1.25
N GLU A 85 15.86 -8.98 1.58
CA GLU A 85 16.10 -8.60 2.98
C GLU A 85 14.85 -7.93 3.55
N TYR A 86 14.46 -8.33 4.76
CA TYR A 86 13.30 -7.78 5.46
C TYR A 86 13.69 -7.26 6.84
N TYR A 87 13.16 -6.09 7.18
CA TYR A 87 13.33 -5.52 8.51
C TYR A 87 11.99 -4.98 9.07
N GLN A 88 11.85 -4.96 10.40
CA GLN A 88 10.70 -4.37 11.09
C GLN A 88 11.16 -3.36 12.16
N THR A 89 10.53 -2.18 12.22
CA THR A 89 10.82 -1.14 13.24
C THR A 89 9.60 -0.82 14.09
N LEU A 90 9.82 -0.07 15.18
CA LEU A 90 8.77 0.67 15.87
C LEU A 90 7.99 1.57 14.90
N THR A 91 6.75 1.89 15.28
CA THR A 91 5.87 2.77 14.51
C THR A 91 6.46 4.17 14.32
N GLY A 92 6.36 4.68 13.10
CA GLY A 92 6.80 6.02 12.70
C GLY A 92 7.81 5.98 11.56
N PHE A 93 7.57 6.80 10.53
CA PHE A 93 8.38 6.82 9.30
C PHE A 93 9.87 7.10 9.55
N LYS A 94 10.20 7.87 10.60
CA LYS A 94 11.59 8.13 11.02
C LYS A 94 12.42 6.86 11.28
N TRP A 95 11.77 5.80 11.75
CA TRP A 95 12.47 4.56 12.07
C TRP A 95 12.71 3.72 10.81
N LEU A 96 11.80 3.80 9.83
CA LEU A 96 11.99 3.26 8.49
C LEU A 96 13.17 3.91 7.77
N THR A 97 13.22 5.23 7.78
CA THR A 97 14.32 5.95 7.12
C THR A 97 15.68 5.68 7.76
N ASN A 98 15.75 5.49 9.08
CA ASN A 98 17.01 5.19 9.76
C ASN A 98 17.62 3.82 9.41
N VAL A 99 16.81 2.88 8.91
CA VAL A 99 17.30 1.56 8.48
C VAL A 99 17.59 1.54 6.98
N ALA A 100 16.83 2.31 6.20
CA ALA A 100 16.94 2.34 4.75
C ALA A 100 18.05 3.27 4.21
N MET A 101 18.55 4.22 5.01
CA MET A 101 19.64 5.15 4.66
C MET A 101 20.92 4.82 5.42
#